data_AF-A0A357Y3Y2-F1
#
_entry.id   AF-A0A357Y3Y2-F1
#
_cell.length_a   1.000
_cell.length_b   1.000
_cell.length_c   1.000
_cell.angle_alpha   90.00
_cell.angle_beta   90.00
_cell.angle_gamma   90.00
#
_symmetry.space_group_name_H-M   'P 1'
#
loop_
_entity.id
_entity.type
_entity.pdbx_description
1 polymer ?
#
loop_
_entity_poly.entity_id
_entity_poly.type
_entity_poly.pdbx_seq_one_letter_code
_entity_poly.pdbx_strand_id
1 'polypeptide(L)'
;MYDPAWMGRTDTQMAEYIYQKDGEYTSEDFMAHKVDPQYDYVPGKITAGEGVTYADFSQKGIAATVRCANASGDESYIELPLLYYEQYHAHDEAGNELTVTPGTINLVRVTVPACFDGTIIVSYDYPAAWTLAEILSVFTLLGLAAQTVRKRHAGQMETNGKGRMMRVLTRADSQRED
;
A
#
# COMPACT_ATOMS: atom_id res chain seq x y z
N MET A 1 -3.08 -20.13 13.03
CA MET A 1 -3.29 -21.58 12.83
C MET A 1 -4.42 -21.72 11.81
N TYR A 2 -4.12 -22.24 10.62
CA TYR A 2 -5.06 -22.39 9.51
C TYR A 2 -6.16 -23.39 9.89
N ASP A 3 -7.42 -22.95 9.95
CA ASP A 3 -8.58 -23.81 10.18
C ASP A 3 -9.26 -24.08 8.82
N PRO A 4 -9.22 -25.30 8.26
CA PRO A 4 -9.82 -25.60 6.96
C PRO A 4 -11.36 -25.55 6.93
N ALA A 5 -12.03 -25.31 8.07
CA ALA A 5 -13.49 -25.34 8.18
C ALA A 5 -14.24 -24.14 7.55
N TRP A 6 -13.56 -23.18 6.92
CA TRP A 6 -14.19 -22.02 6.26
C TRP A 6 -14.47 -22.24 4.76
N MET A 7 -13.84 -23.23 4.11
CA MET A 7 -14.08 -23.50 2.69
C MET A 7 -15.52 -24.02 2.47
N GLY A 8 -16.30 -23.31 1.64
CA GLY A 8 -17.64 -23.69 1.24
C GLY A 8 -18.79 -23.18 2.13
N ARG A 9 -18.53 -22.25 3.05
CA ARG A 9 -19.60 -21.56 3.80
C ARG A 9 -20.36 -20.59 2.91
N THR A 10 -21.68 -20.55 3.08
CA THR A 10 -22.52 -19.50 2.47
C THR A 10 -22.24 -18.14 3.12
N ASP A 11 -22.61 -17.04 2.44
CA ASP A 11 -22.44 -15.68 2.97
C ASP A 11 -22.99 -15.52 4.40
N THR A 12 -24.10 -16.20 4.71
CA THR A 12 -24.73 -16.20 6.04
C THR A 12 -23.88 -16.91 7.10
N GLN A 13 -23.31 -18.07 6.75
CA GLN A 13 -22.44 -18.84 7.66
C GLN A 13 -21.11 -18.13 7.93
N MET A 14 -20.64 -17.32 6.98
CA MET A 14 -19.49 -16.44 7.18
C MET A 14 -19.82 -15.26 8.08
N ALA A 15 -20.98 -14.63 7.91
CA ALA A 15 -21.40 -13.54 8.79
C ALA A 15 -21.47 -13.99 10.27
N GLU A 16 -22.02 -15.20 10.53
CA GLU A 16 -22.04 -15.77 11.88
C GLU A 16 -20.64 -16.10 12.43
N TYR A 17 -19.73 -16.58 11.59
CA TYR A 17 -18.35 -16.85 11.99
C TYR A 17 -17.56 -15.59 12.33
N ILE A 18 -17.68 -14.54 11.51
CA ILE A 18 -17.05 -13.25 11.75
C ILE A 18 -17.60 -12.63 13.03
N TYR A 19 -18.90 -12.79 13.28
CA TYR A 19 -19.53 -12.37 14.52
C TYR A 19 -18.97 -13.12 15.75
N GLN A 20 -18.66 -14.41 15.61
CA GLN A 20 -17.99 -15.19 16.67
C GLN A 20 -16.52 -14.81 16.88
N LYS A 21 -15.85 -14.28 15.84
CA LYS A 21 -14.50 -13.70 15.89
C LYS A 21 -14.49 -12.24 16.42
N ASP A 22 -15.56 -11.79 17.06
CA ASP A 22 -15.71 -10.42 17.59
C ASP A 22 -15.57 -9.31 16.51
N GLY A 23 -15.91 -9.64 15.26
CA GLY A 23 -15.82 -8.71 14.12
C GLY A 23 -14.42 -8.56 13.54
N GLU A 24 -13.43 -9.36 13.97
CA GLU A 24 -12.09 -9.33 13.42
C GLU A 24 -12.08 -9.99 12.02
N TYR A 25 -12.06 -9.15 10.98
CA TYR A 25 -12.01 -9.57 9.59
C TYR A 25 -10.65 -9.26 9.00
N THR A 26 -9.86 -10.30 8.73
CA THR A 26 -8.53 -10.12 8.14
C THR A 26 -8.61 -10.16 6.62
N SER A 27 -7.61 -9.59 5.95
CA SER A 27 -7.46 -9.69 4.49
C SER A 27 -7.41 -11.16 4.04
N GLU A 28 -6.89 -12.05 4.89
CA GLU A 28 -6.83 -13.49 4.64
C GLU A 28 -8.23 -14.12 4.63
N ASP A 29 -9.12 -13.72 5.56
CA ASP A 29 -10.52 -14.18 5.63
C ASP A 29 -11.33 -13.72 4.39
N PHE A 30 -11.02 -12.55 3.81
CA PHE A 30 -11.67 -12.07 2.58
C PHE A 30 -11.24 -12.86 1.34
N MET A 31 -9.94 -13.08 1.19
CA MET A 31 -9.39 -13.77 0.01
C MET A 31 -9.82 -15.24 0.01
N ALA A 32 -9.78 -15.88 1.18
CA ALA A 32 -10.33 -17.21 1.42
C ALA A 32 -11.77 -17.37 0.89
N HIS A 33 -12.67 -16.42 1.18
CA HIS A 33 -14.07 -16.48 0.76
C HIS A 33 -14.30 -16.25 -0.74
N LYS A 34 -13.45 -15.46 -1.39
CA LYS A 34 -13.61 -15.09 -2.81
C LYS A 34 -12.87 -16.00 -3.78
N VAL A 35 -11.97 -16.84 -3.28
CA VAL A 35 -11.30 -17.85 -4.08
C VAL A 35 -12.27 -19.00 -4.35
N ASP A 36 -12.43 -19.36 -5.63
CA ASP A 36 -13.22 -20.53 -6.04
C ASP A 36 -12.75 -21.77 -5.25
N PRO A 37 -13.65 -22.56 -4.62
CA PRO A 37 -13.30 -23.77 -3.87
C PRO A 37 -12.45 -24.79 -4.66
N GLN A 38 -12.38 -24.67 -5.99
CA GLN A 38 -11.46 -25.42 -6.81
C GLN A 38 -9.98 -25.15 -6.47
N TYR A 39 -9.64 -23.98 -5.92
CA TYR A 39 -8.27 -23.64 -5.56
C TYR A 39 -8.00 -23.90 -4.07
N ASP A 40 -7.03 -24.77 -3.79
CA ASP A 40 -6.49 -25.02 -2.45
C ASP A 40 -5.67 -23.81 -1.96
N TYR A 41 -6.35 -22.73 -1.58
CA TYR A 41 -5.72 -21.53 -1.05
C TYR A 41 -5.31 -21.71 0.41
N VAL A 42 -4.03 -21.48 0.64
CA VAL A 42 -3.44 -21.41 1.97
C VAL A 42 -2.78 -20.02 2.09
N PRO A 43 -3.22 -19.16 3.01
CA PRO A 43 -2.59 -17.87 3.25
C PRO A 43 -1.08 -18.01 3.47
N GLY A 44 -0.29 -17.14 2.83
CA GLY A 44 1.17 -17.14 2.94
C GLY A 44 1.89 -18.26 2.17
N LYS A 45 1.18 -19.17 1.50
CA LYS A 45 1.79 -20.24 0.72
C LYS A 45 2.42 -19.69 -0.55
N ILE A 46 3.68 -20.04 -0.76
CA ILE A 46 4.41 -19.83 -2.01
C ILE A 46 4.19 -21.05 -2.89
N THR A 47 3.84 -20.82 -4.14
CA THR A 47 3.73 -21.87 -5.16
C THR A 47 4.84 -21.66 -6.18
N ALA A 48 5.54 -22.73 -6.55
CA ALA A 48 6.61 -22.66 -7.53
C ALA A 48 6.28 -23.61 -8.69
N GLY A 49 6.66 -23.21 -9.91
CA GLY A 49 6.60 -24.06 -11.08
C GLY A 49 7.61 -25.20 -11.00
N GLU A 50 7.55 -26.10 -11.98
CA GLU A 50 8.44 -27.26 -12.03
C GLU A 50 9.92 -26.82 -12.05
N GLY A 51 10.77 -27.56 -11.33
CA GLY A 51 12.21 -27.31 -11.25
C GLY A 51 12.63 -26.10 -10.40
N VAL A 52 11.67 -25.32 -9.86
CA VAL A 52 11.94 -24.15 -9.03
C VAL A 52 11.94 -24.52 -7.56
N THR A 53 13.02 -24.15 -6.87
CA THR A 53 13.14 -24.24 -5.41
C THR A 53 13.32 -22.86 -4.83
N TYR A 54 12.92 -22.67 -3.57
CA TYR A 54 13.04 -21.40 -2.89
C TYR A 54 13.47 -21.54 -1.43
N ALA A 55 14.07 -20.48 -0.91
CA ALA A 55 14.50 -20.33 0.48
C ALA A 55 14.38 -18.85 0.90
N ASP A 56 14.57 -18.60 2.20
CA ASP A 56 14.77 -17.25 2.76
C ASP A 56 13.71 -16.22 2.34
N PHE A 57 12.44 -16.64 2.27
CA PHE A 57 11.35 -15.71 1.98
C PHE A 57 11.19 -14.68 3.11
N SER A 58 11.11 -13.41 2.72
CA SER A 58 10.79 -12.30 3.63
C SER A 58 9.79 -11.37 2.96
N GLN A 59 8.76 -10.99 3.71
CA GLN A 59 7.78 -9.99 3.29
C GLN A 59 7.78 -8.83 4.28
N LYS A 60 7.82 -7.60 3.75
CA LYS A 60 7.68 -6.37 4.52
C LYS A 60 6.62 -5.50 3.87
N GLY A 61 5.41 -5.52 4.44
CA GLY A 61 4.25 -4.85 3.87
C GLY A 61 3.90 -5.42 2.49
N ILE A 62 3.98 -4.58 1.47
CA ILE A 62 3.70 -4.92 0.07
C ILE A 62 4.95 -5.28 -0.73
N ALA A 63 6.13 -5.34 -0.11
CA ALA A 63 7.36 -5.77 -0.76
C ALA A 63 7.75 -7.17 -0.28
N ALA A 64 8.38 -7.95 -1.16
CA ALA A 64 8.86 -9.28 -0.83
C ALA A 64 10.25 -9.55 -1.41
N THR A 65 10.97 -10.48 -0.78
CA THR A 65 12.26 -10.96 -1.21
C THR A 65 12.29 -12.48 -1.04
N VAL A 66 12.83 -13.20 -2.01
CA VAL A 66 12.91 -14.66 -1.97
C VAL A 66 14.19 -15.14 -2.65
N ARG A 67 14.92 -16.07 -2.02
CA ARG A 67 16.00 -16.79 -2.68
C ARG A 67 15.38 -17.88 -3.54
N CYS A 68 15.69 -17.90 -4.82
CA CYS A 68 15.07 -18.80 -5.79
C CYS A 68 16.15 -19.45 -6.68
N ALA A 69 15.97 -20.73 -7.00
CA ALA A 69 16.81 -21.46 -7.94
C ALA A 69 15.95 -22.27 -8.91
N ASN A 70 16.16 -22.08 -10.21
CA ASN A 70 15.62 -22.88 -11.30
C ASN A 70 16.76 -23.65 -11.96
N ALA A 71 16.88 -24.93 -11.62
CA ALA A 71 17.93 -25.79 -12.18
C ALA A 71 17.58 -26.34 -13.58
N SER A 72 16.37 -26.07 -14.09
CA SER A 72 15.93 -26.53 -15.39
C SER A 72 16.47 -25.65 -16.53
N GLY A 73 16.45 -26.21 -17.74
CA GLY A 73 16.82 -25.50 -18.97
C GLY A 73 15.70 -24.62 -19.54
N ASP A 74 14.53 -24.59 -18.89
CA ASP A 74 13.35 -23.88 -19.33
C ASP A 74 12.94 -22.81 -18.31
N GLU A 75 12.20 -21.80 -18.77
CA GLU A 75 11.60 -20.82 -17.87
C GLU A 75 10.51 -21.47 -17.02
N SER A 76 10.38 -21.00 -15.78
CA SER A 76 9.36 -21.46 -14.84
C SER A 76 8.84 -20.25 -14.06
N TYR A 77 8.19 -20.45 -12.91
CA TYR A 77 7.62 -19.35 -12.15
C TYR A 77 7.69 -19.55 -10.65
N ILE A 78 7.52 -18.45 -9.91
CA ILE A 78 7.25 -18.44 -8.48
C ILE A 78 6.09 -17.47 -8.19
N GLU A 79 5.11 -17.93 -7.43
CA GLU A 79 3.98 -17.13 -6.95
C GLU A 79 4.22 -16.76 -5.50
N LEU A 80 4.30 -15.45 -5.23
CA LEU A 80 4.47 -14.91 -3.90
C LEU A 80 3.11 -14.61 -3.28
N PRO A 81 2.96 -14.67 -1.95
CA PRO A 81 1.71 -14.35 -1.25
C PRO A 81 1.45 -12.83 -1.20
N LEU A 82 1.58 -12.17 -2.35
CA LEU A 82 1.25 -10.77 -2.60
C LEU A 82 0.11 -10.72 -3.60
N LEU A 83 -0.89 -9.88 -3.35
CA LEU A 83 -1.96 -9.64 -4.33
C LEU A 83 -1.39 -8.84 -5.50
N TYR A 84 -1.60 -9.34 -6.72
CA TYR A 84 -1.11 -8.70 -7.94
C TYR A 84 -1.85 -7.40 -8.24
N TYR A 85 -1.05 -6.39 -8.58
CA TYR A 85 -1.43 -5.10 -9.14
C TYR A 85 -0.42 -4.72 -10.22
N GLU A 86 -0.82 -3.89 -11.18
CA GLU A 86 -0.05 -3.59 -12.39
C GLU A 86 1.33 -2.97 -12.12
N GLN A 87 1.50 -2.22 -11.02
CA GLN A 87 2.75 -1.55 -10.69
C GLN A 87 3.70 -2.39 -9.81
N TYR A 88 3.51 -3.71 -9.80
CA TYR A 88 4.52 -4.60 -9.22
C TYR A 88 5.63 -4.87 -10.23
N HIS A 89 6.86 -4.64 -9.77
CA HIS A 89 8.08 -4.95 -10.50
C HIS A 89 8.89 -5.99 -9.73
N ALA A 90 9.58 -6.85 -10.46
CA ALA A 90 10.50 -7.83 -9.90
C ALA A 90 11.88 -7.65 -10.54
N HIS A 91 12.93 -7.79 -9.74
CA HIS A 91 14.31 -7.77 -10.21
C HIS A 91 15.15 -8.81 -9.50
N ASP A 92 16.23 -9.24 -10.17
CA ASP A 92 17.28 -10.04 -9.53
C ASP A 92 18.30 -9.16 -8.78
N GLU A 93 19.27 -9.78 -8.10
CA GLU A 93 20.34 -9.07 -7.38
C GLU A 93 21.23 -8.20 -8.29
N ALA A 94 21.32 -8.53 -9.58
CA ALA A 94 22.06 -7.74 -10.56
C ALA A 94 21.25 -6.56 -11.10
N GLY A 95 19.97 -6.44 -10.74
CA GLY A 95 19.05 -5.40 -11.18
C GLY A 95 18.39 -5.70 -12.53
N ASN A 96 18.46 -6.94 -13.03
CA ASN A 96 17.73 -7.32 -14.24
C ASN A 96 16.25 -7.47 -13.92
N GLU A 97 15.40 -6.84 -14.72
CA GLU A 97 13.94 -6.91 -14.56
C GLU A 97 13.42 -8.29 -14.95
N LEU A 98 12.55 -8.83 -14.10
CA LEU A 98 11.87 -10.11 -14.31
C LEU A 98 10.39 -9.86 -14.58
N THR A 99 9.82 -10.64 -15.48
CA THR A 99 8.41 -10.51 -15.86
C THR A 99 7.51 -10.83 -14.68
N VAL A 100 6.59 -9.91 -14.37
CA VAL A 100 5.53 -10.09 -13.37
C VAL A 100 4.19 -10.23 -14.07
N THR A 101 3.39 -11.21 -13.64
CA THR A 101 2.07 -11.51 -14.20
C THR A 101 1.08 -11.85 -13.07
N PRO A 102 -0.24 -11.75 -13.31
CA PRO A 102 -1.23 -12.31 -12.41
C PRO A 102 -1.14 -13.83 -12.39
N GLY A 103 -0.99 -14.39 -11.19
CA GLY A 103 -0.93 -15.83 -10.92
C GLY A 103 -2.29 -16.48 -10.72
N THR A 104 -2.25 -17.69 -10.16
CA THR A 104 -3.38 -18.63 -10.04
C THR A 104 -4.64 -18.02 -9.42
N ILE A 105 -4.47 -17.25 -8.35
CA ILE A 105 -5.56 -16.55 -7.65
C ILE A 105 -5.31 -15.04 -7.62
N ASN A 106 -4.73 -14.53 -8.71
CA ASN A 106 -4.26 -13.15 -8.82
C ASN A 106 -3.13 -12.81 -7.83
N LEU A 107 -2.30 -13.79 -7.46
CA LEU A 107 -1.05 -13.53 -6.75
C LEU A 107 0.01 -12.97 -7.68
N VAL A 108 1.00 -12.27 -7.14
CA VAL A 108 2.20 -11.87 -7.89
C VAL A 108 2.93 -13.12 -8.34
N ARG A 109 2.94 -13.39 -9.64
CA ARG A 109 3.73 -14.44 -10.28
C ARG A 109 4.92 -13.82 -10.99
N VAL A 110 6.12 -14.22 -10.60
CA VAL A 110 7.37 -13.83 -11.24
C VAL A 110 7.85 -14.97 -12.13
N THR A 111 8.18 -14.68 -13.38
CA THR A 111 8.86 -15.64 -14.27
C THR A 111 10.29 -15.82 -13.80
N VAL A 112 10.69 -17.07 -13.54
CA VAL A 112 12.03 -17.45 -13.12
C VAL A 112 12.79 -17.97 -14.35
N PRO A 113 13.87 -17.30 -14.80
CA PRO A 113 14.62 -17.73 -15.97
C PRO A 113 15.21 -19.14 -15.84
N ALA A 114 15.52 -19.76 -16.98
CA ALA A 114 16.27 -21.01 -17.01
C ALA A 114 17.65 -20.84 -16.35
N CYS A 115 18.13 -21.89 -15.66
CA CYS A 115 19.42 -21.88 -14.96
C CYS A 115 19.60 -20.69 -13.99
N PHE A 116 18.51 -20.15 -13.45
CA PHE A 116 18.56 -19.05 -12.49
C PHE A 116 18.97 -19.54 -11.11
N ASP A 117 19.87 -18.81 -10.46
CA ASP A 117 20.23 -19.05 -9.06
C ASP A 117 20.55 -17.70 -8.39
N GLY A 118 19.55 -17.07 -7.78
CA GLY A 118 19.72 -15.77 -7.13
C GLY A 118 18.57 -15.39 -6.22
N THR A 119 18.57 -14.14 -5.79
CA THR A 119 17.46 -13.55 -5.02
C THR A 119 16.58 -12.72 -5.95
N ILE A 120 15.28 -12.91 -5.83
CA ILE A 120 14.26 -12.10 -6.49
C ILE A 120 13.70 -11.11 -5.49
N ILE A 121 13.69 -9.84 -5.87
CA ILE A 121 13.16 -8.73 -5.07
C ILE A 121 11.94 -8.19 -5.80
N VAL A 122 10.81 -8.14 -5.09
CA VAL A 122 9.54 -7.65 -5.61
C VAL A 122 9.14 -6.40 -4.83
N SER A 123 8.85 -5.33 -5.56
CA SER A 123 8.43 -4.04 -5.01
C SER A 123 7.27 -3.45 -5.81
N TYR A 124 6.49 -2.61 -5.15
CA TYR A 124 5.43 -1.84 -5.77
C TYR A 124 5.92 -0.42 -6.05
N ASP A 125 5.86 -0.01 -7.31
CA ASP A 125 6.22 1.34 -7.73
C ASP A 125 4.99 2.26 -7.69
N TYR A 126 5.00 3.20 -6.74
CA TYR A 126 3.93 4.18 -6.61
C TYR A 126 3.88 5.11 -7.83
N PRO A 127 2.72 5.30 -8.47
CA PRO A 127 2.60 6.24 -9.58
C PRO A 127 3.00 7.66 -9.17
N ALA A 128 3.94 8.27 -9.89
CA ALA A 128 4.45 9.62 -9.60
C ALA A 128 3.35 10.71 -9.59
N ALA A 129 2.27 10.49 -10.34
CA ALA A 129 1.11 11.37 -10.35
C ALA A 129 0.45 11.51 -8.96
N TRP A 130 0.49 10.47 -8.14
CA TRP A 130 -0.03 10.49 -6.77
C TRP A 130 0.79 11.44 -5.90
N THR A 131 2.12 11.30 -5.92
CA THR A 131 3.03 12.19 -5.19
C THR A 131 2.86 13.65 -5.62
N LEU A 132 2.63 13.91 -6.91
CA LEU A 132 2.34 15.25 -7.40
C LEU A 132 1.03 15.82 -6.83
N ALA A 133 -0.02 15.01 -6.77
CA ALA A 133 -1.31 15.44 -6.19
C ALA A 133 -1.18 15.80 -4.70
N GLU A 134 -0.36 15.07 -3.94
CA GLU A 134 -0.05 15.39 -2.55
C GLU A 134 0.66 16.74 -2.41
N ILE A 135 1.69 16.96 -3.23
CA ILE A 135 2.43 18.22 -3.26
C ILE A 135 1.49 19.40 -3.57
N LEU A 136 0.63 19.25 -4.58
CA LEU A 136 -0.35 20.29 -4.95
C LEU A 136 -1.37 20.57 -3.83
N SER A 137 -1.79 19.52 -3.11
CA SER A 137 -2.71 19.66 -1.97
C SER A 137 -2.06 20.43 -0.83
N VAL A 138 -0.78 20.15 -0.52
CA VAL A 138 -0.02 20.90 0.48
C VAL A 138 0.12 22.37 0.09
N PHE A 139 0.48 22.66 -1.17
CA PHE A 139 0.57 24.06 -1.64
C PHE A 139 -0.77 24.79 -1.56
N THR A 140 -1.86 24.10 -1.86
CA THR A 140 -3.22 24.67 -1.75
C THR A 140 -3.55 25.03 -0.31
N LEU A 141 -3.28 24.13 0.64
CA LEU A 141 -3.49 24.37 2.07
C LEU A 141 -2.62 25.53 2.60
N LEU A 142 -1.35 25.59 2.20
CA LEU A 142 -0.45 26.69 2.54
C LEU A 142 -0.96 28.03 1.98
N GLY A 143 -1.46 28.04 0.74
CA GLY A 143 -2.06 29.21 0.12
C GLY A 143 -3.28 29.71 0.89
N LEU A 144 -4.18 28.81 1.28
CA LEU A 144 -5.37 29.15 2.08
C LEU A 144 -4.98 29.65 3.49
N ALA A 145 -4.00 29.02 4.14
CA ALA A 145 -3.48 29.46 5.43
C ALA A 145 -2.86 30.87 5.35
N ALA A 146 -2.06 31.14 4.32
CA ALA A 146 -1.47 32.47 4.12
C ALA A 146 -2.54 33.55 3.87
N GLN A 147 -3.59 33.24 3.10
CA GLN A 147 -4.71 34.16 2.88
C GLN A 147 -5.48 34.47 4.16
N THR A 148 -5.76 33.46 4.99
CA THR A 148 -6.47 33.68 6.26
C THR A 148 -5.64 34.52 7.23
N VAL A 149 -4.32 34.30 7.33
CA VAL A 149 -3.41 35.13 8.13
C VAL A 149 -3.36 36.56 7.59
N ARG A 150 -3.25 36.76 6.27
CA ARG A 150 -3.25 38.10 5.65
C ARG A 150 -4.56 38.85 5.91
N LYS A 151 -5.71 38.19 5.75
CA LYS A 151 -7.02 38.81 6.05
C LYS A 151 -7.16 39.17 7.53
N ARG A 152 -6.68 38.33 8.44
CA ARG A 152 -6.67 38.63 9.89
C ARG A 152 -5.79 39.83 10.23
N HIS A 153 -4.60 39.93 9.64
CA HIS A 153 -3.72 41.09 9.85
C HIS A 153 -4.27 42.38 9.21
N ALA A 154 -4.89 42.29 8.04
CA ALA A 154 -5.53 43.44 7.40
C ALA A 154 -6.77 43.93 8.18
N GLY A 155 -7.57 43.00 8.72
CA GLY A 155 -8.71 43.33 9.58
C GLY A 155 -8.32 43.88 10.96
N GLN A 156 -7.06 43.76 11.35
CA GLN A 156 -6.49 44.42 12.54
C GLN A 156 -5.93 45.82 12.24
N MET A 157 -6.04 46.33 11.01
CA MET A 157 -5.66 47.70 10.69
C MET A 157 -6.90 48.52 10.34
N GLU A 158 -7.22 49.54 11.14
CA GLU A 158 -8.26 50.53 10.84
C GLU A 158 -7.65 51.85 10.39
N THR A 159 -8.32 52.54 9.46
CA THR A 159 -7.93 53.90 9.04
C THR A 159 -8.54 54.92 10.00
N ASN A 160 -7.70 55.70 10.69
CA ASN A 160 -8.12 56.86 11.47
C ASN A 160 -8.71 57.94 10.52
N GLY A 161 -9.56 58.86 11.02
CA GLY A 161 -10.15 59.99 10.30
C GLY A 161 -9.16 60.95 9.58
N LYS A 162 -7.85 60.74 9.71
CA LYS A 162 -6.78 61.39 8.92
C LYS A 162 -6.24 60.54 7.76
N GLY A 163 -6.82 59.36 7.49
CA GLY A 163 -6.42 58.42 6.44
C GLY A 163 -5.18 57.57 6.77
N ARG A 164 -4.63 57.64 7.98
CA ARG A 164 -3.45 56.85 8.39
C ARG A 164 -3.89 55.50 8.94
N MET A 165 -3.28 54.41 8.48
CA MET A 165 -3.52 53.07 9.03
C MET A 165 -2.97 52.96 10.44
N MET A 166 -3.80 52.48 11.37
CA MET A 166 -3.47 52.22 12.76
C MET A 166 -3.85 50.79 13.11
N ARG A 167 -3.01 50.13 13.90
CA ARG A 167 -3.34 48.82 14.45
C ARG A 167 -4.51 49.00 15.44
N VAL A 168 -5.56 48.19 15.30
CA VAL A 168 -6.70 48.16 16.23
C VAL A 168 -6.17 47.75 17.60
N LEU A 169 -6.18 48.68 18.55
CA LEU A 169 -5.77 48.42 19.93
C LEU A 169 -6.81 47.52 20.58
N THR A 170 -6.40 46.33 20.96
CA THR A 170 -7.25 45.41 21.71
C THR A 170 -7.39 45.87 23.16
N ARG A 171 -8.52 45.52 23.80
CA ARG A 171 -8.83 45.91 25.19
C ARG A 171 -7.74 45.53 26.22
N ALA A 172 -6.85 44.60 25.87
CA ALA A 172 -5.70 44.21 26.67
C ALA A 172 -4.53 45.22 26.62
N ASP A 173 -4.41 46.01 25.56
CA ASP A 173 -3.33 46.99 25.37
C ASP A 173 -3.63 48.29 26.13
N SER A 174 -4.91 48.68 26.27
CA SER A 174 -5.31 49.89 27.00
C SER A 174 -5.13 49.81 28.51
N GLN A 175 -4.74 48.66 29.06
CA GLN A 175 -4.50 48.45 30.49
C GLN A 175 -3.00 48.42 30.83
N ARG A 176 -2.11 48.63 29.84
CA ARG A 176 -0.65 48.70 30.03
C ARG A 176 -0.08 50.12 29.91
N GLU A 177 -0.89 51.11 29.52
CA GLU A 177 -0.45 52.50 29.35
C GLU A 177 -0.87 53.43 30.50
N ASP A 178 -1.53 52.89 31.54
CA ASP A 178 -1.85 53.60 32.80
C ASP A 178 -0.82 53.24 33.90
#